data_AF-A0A1R2BL88-F1
#
_entry.id   AF-A0A1R2BL88-F1
#
_cell.length_a   1.000
_cell.length_b   1.000
_cell.length_c   1.000
_cell.angle_alpha   90.00
_cell.angle_beta   90.00
_cell.angle_gamma   90.00
#
_symmetry.space_group_name_H-M   'P 1'
#
loop_
_entity.id
_entity.type
_entity.pdbx_description
1 polymer ?
#
loop_
_entity_poly.entity_id
_entity_poly.type
_entity_poly.pdbx_seq_one_letter_code
_entity_poly.pdbx_strand_id
1 'polypeptide(L)'
;MNIFVLSLQIIECAMFHCDQHVIKMILESAQMLCTACVMTGGKAGYKPAHKNHPCTLWVMSSLSNWRWLKSLAIALNDEYKYRYKKEVDHKSINVINELDEPKIEDKGLLPFALAMPDEFRDPDPVLAYRKYYAGAKYRFATWRSRDIPQWYIDLRKEMGGNALKEIHSLLDPDNIKKKRQESIAKGKKKAEEKKSPKPIQKKTQKKKPIISSPEASESSENESLEEDSDEYKVIEKTQVKKLEKEPKSTKEIIMKVQTRKMVLAEKLKNGQMETQKRKLIEQKVPSKRVKNN
;
A
#
# COMPACT_ATOMS: atom_id res chain seq x y z
N MET A 1 -3.55 -2.27 9.28
CA MET A 1 -2.85 -2.35 7.98
C MET A 1 -3.81 -1.95 6.87
N ASN A 2 -3.34 -1.80 5.64
CA ASN A 2 -4.21 -1.73 4.45
C ASN A 2 -3.52 -2.38 3.23
N ILE A 3 -4.22 -2.54 2.11
CA ILE A 3 -3.58 -2.73 0.80
C ILE A 3 -4.11 -1.59 -0.06
N PHE A 4 -3.36 -0.48 -0.14
CA PHE A 4 -3.83 0.72 -0.84
C PHE A 4 -3.81 0.52 -2.36
N VAL A 5 -4.91 0.01 -2.92
CA VAL A 5 -5.03 -0.24 -4.36
C VAL A 5 -5.32 1.07 -5.09
N LEU A 6 -4.29 1.87 -5.35
CA LEU A 6 -4.42 3.18 -6.01
C LEU A 6 -4.47 3.08 -7.54
N SER A 7 -4.10 1.91 -8.09
CA SER A 7 -4.33 1.50 -9.48
C SER A 7 -4.35 -0.03 -9.57
N LEU A 8 -4.99 -0.57 -10.62
CA LEU A 8 -4.88 -1.99 -10.98
C LEU A 8 -3.51 -2.33 -11.59
N GLN A 9 -2.83 -1.33 -12.18
CA GLN A 9 -1.50 -1.48 -12.77
C GLN A 9 -0.43 -1.33 -11.68
N ILE A 10 0.25 -2.43 -11.32
CA ILE A 10 1.21 -2.53 -10.19
C ILE A 10 2.20 -1.36 -10.10
N ILE A 11 2.90 -1.03 -11.19
CA ILE A 11 3.93 0.02 -11.19
C ILE A 11 3.32 1.41 -10.94
N GLU A 12 2.17 1.68 -11.55
CA GLU A 12 1.44 2.94 -11.34
C GLU A 12 0.88 3.02 -9.92
N CYS A 13 0.36 1.90 -9.39
CA CYS A 13 -0.10 1.79 -8.00
C CYS A 13 1.01 2.13 -7.01
N ALA A 14 2.22 1.59 -7.20
CA ALA A 14 3.40 1.94 -6.40
C ALA A 14 3.77 3.43 -6.53
N MET A 15 3.82 3.97 -7.75
CA MET A 15 4.06 5.41 -8.00
C MET A 15 2.99 6.32 -7.36
N PHE A 16 1.75 5.85 -7.21
CA PHE A 16 0.68 6.60 -6.55
C PHE A 16 0.75 6.57 -5.02
N HIS A 17 1.50 5.67 -4.39
CA HIS A 17 1.69 5.73 -2.93
C HIS A 17 2.43 7.02 -2.55
N CYS A 18 1.98 7.70 -1.50
CA CYS A 18 2.72 8.82 -0.90
C CYS A 18 3.97 8.32 -0.17
N ASP A 19 4.97 9.20 -0.03
CA ASP A 19 6.32 8.92 0.49
C ASP A 19 6.37 8.04 1.75
N GLN A 20 5.55 8.34 2.76
CA GLN A 20 5.52 7.55 4.00
C GLN A 20 5.02 6.11 3.79
N HIS A 21 4.01 5.93 2.93
CA HIS A 21 3.43 4.62 2.64
C HIS A 21 4.28 3.82 1.64
N VAL A 22 5.03 4.48 0.74
CA VAL A 22 6.00 3.79 -0.13
C VAL A 22 6.95 2.91 0.68
N ILE A 23 7.41 3.38 1.84
CA ILE A 23 8.24 2.59 2.77
C ILE A 23 7.37 1.64 3.61
N LYS A 24 6.37 2.18 4.33
CA LYS A 24 5.60 1.43 5.33
C LYS A 24 4.92 0.19 4.73
N MET A 25 4.41 0.31 3.50
CA MET A 25 3.69 -0.78 2.85
C MET A 25 4.57 -1.95 2.45
N ILE A 26 5.90 -1.80 2.33
CA ILE A 26 6.79 -2.93 2.07
C ILE A 26 6.81 -3.87 3.29
N LEU A 27 6.90 -3.31 4.50
CA LEU A 27 6.87 -4.09 5.75
C LEU A 27 5.48 -4.71 6.00
N GLU A 28 4.40 -3.93 5.89
CA GLU A 28 3.02 -4.45 6.06
C GLU A 28 2.71 -5.56 5.04
N SER A 29 3.18 -5.42 3.79
CA SER A 29 3.04 -6.46 2.77
C SER A 29 3.82 -7.72 3.13
N ALA A 30 5.08 -7.61 3.55
CA ALA A 30 5.88 -8.74 3.98
C ALA A 30 5.22 -9.51 5.15
N GLN A 31 4.67 -8.79 6.13
CA GLN A 31 3.93 -9.39 7.26
C GLN A 31 2.69 -10.17 6.80
N MET A 32 1.89 -9.62 5.87
CA MET A 32 0.74 -10.33 5.29
C MET A 32 1.15 -11.55 4.48
N LEU A 33 2.17 -11.43 3.62
CA LEU A 33 2.69 -12.52 2.78
C LEU A 33 3.27 -13.66 3.63
N CYS A 34 4.08 -13.34 4.64
CA CYS A 34 4.61 -14.32 5.60
C CYS A 34 3.49 -15.03 6.38
N THR A 35 2.48 -14.28 6.80
CA THR A 35 1.32 -14.86 7.51
C THR A 35 0.60 -15.86 6.63
N ALA A 36 0.36 -15.56 5.35
CA ALA A 36 -0.25 -16.49 4.41
C ALA A 36 0.58 -17.77 4.18
N CYS A 37 1.91 -17.66 4.08
CA CYS A 37 2.80 -18.83 3.99
C CYS A 37 2.71 -19.71 5.25
N VAL A 38 2.80 -19.14 6.45
CA VAL A 38 2.73 -19.92 7.70
C VAL A 38 1.35 -20.53 7.93
N MET A 39 0.26 -19.81 7.65
CA MET A 39 -1.11 -20.32 7.81
C MET A 39 -1.45 -21.45 6.81
N THR A 40 -0.68 -21.60 5.72
CA THR A 40 -0.81 -22.72 4.76
C THR A 40 0.26 -23.82 4.95
N GLY A 41 0.94 -23.84 6.11
CA GLY A 41 1.90 -24.87 6.47
C GLY A 41 3.29 -24.70 5.85
N GLY A 42 3.59 -23.53 5.29
CA GLY A 42 4.93 -23.14 4.85
C GLY A 42 5.77 -22.52 5.99
N LYS A 43 6.99 -22.11 5.65
CA LYS A 43 7.89 -21.32 6.52
C LYS A 43 7.92 -19.86 6.04
N ALA A 44 8.32 -18.94 6.92
CA ALA A 44 8.48 -17.53 6.59
C ALA A 44 9.47 -16.84 7.54
N GLY A 45 10.10 -15.76 7.08
CA GLY A 45 11.05 -14.97 7.89
C GLY A 45 10.41 -14.09 8.98
N TYR A 46 9.10 -13.85 8.92
CA TYR A 46 8.35 -13.15 9.97
C TYR A 46 7.29 -14.05 10.62
N LYS A 47 7.09 -13.85 11.94
CA LYS A 47 6.01 -14.48 12.70
C LYS A 47 4.64 -14.02 12.16
N PRO A 48 3.59 -14.86 12.21
CA PRO A 48 2.23 -14.47 11.80
C PRO A 48 1.74 -13.21 12.52
N ALA A 49 1.25 -12.25 11.76
CA ALA A 49 0.73 -10.98 12.26
C ALA A 49 -0.64 -10.68 11.62
N HIS A 50 -1.54 -10.05 12.37
CA HIS A 50 -2.84 -9.58 11.86
C HIS A 50 -3.65 -10.64 11.06
N LYS A 51 -3.58 -11.91 11.46
CA LYS A 51 -4.16 -13.06 10.72
C LYS A 51 -5.65 -12.92 10.37
N ASN A 52 -6.43 -12.24 11.23
CA ASN A 52 -7.88 -12.02 11.06
C ASN A 52 -8.21 -10.69 10.35
N HIS A 53 -7.21 -9.89 9.96
CA HIS A 53 -7.43 -8.59 9.34
C HIS A 53 -7.94 -8.77 7.89
N PRO A 54 -8.92 -7.97 7.40
CA PRO A 54 -9.54 -8.17 6.09
C PRO A 54 -8.54 -8.30 4.93
N CYS A 55 -7.49 -7.48 4.91
CA CYS A 55 -6.44 -7.57 3.89
C CYS A 55 -5.64 -8.89 3.96
N THR A 56 -5.33 -9.40 5.16
CA THR A 56 -4.62 -10.69 5.33
C THR A 56 -5.50 -11.85 4.88
N LEU A 57 -6.80 -11.81 5.20
CA LEU A 57 -7.78 -12.78 4.72
C LEU A 57 -7.91 -12.75 3.19
N TRP A 58 -7.88 -11.56 2.57
CA TRP A 58 -7.86 -11.42 1.12
C TRP A 58 -6.58 -11.98 0.49
N VAL A 59 -5.41 -11.76 1.08
CA VAL A 59 -4.15 -12.38 0.62
C VAL A 59 -4.23 -13.91 0.67
N MET A 60 -4.87 -14.46 1.69
CA MET A 60 -5.03 -15.92 1.87
C MET A 60 -6.16 -16.55 1.03
N SER A 61 -7.04 -15.76 0.39
CA SER A 61 -8.22 -16.29 -0.29
C SER A 61 -7.98 -16.74 -1.74
N SER A 62 -6.84 -16.39 -2.34
CA SER A 62 -6.42 -16.83 -3.67
C SER A 62 -4.91 -16.66 -3.86
N LEU A 63 -4.25 -17.63 -4.51
CA LEU A 63 -2.83 -17.52 -4.85
C LEU A 63 -2.53 -16.29 -5.73
N SER A 64 -3.42 -15.93 -6.66
CA SER A 64 -3.32 -14.69 -7.43
C SER A 64 -3.32 -13.42 -6.57
N ASN A 65 -4.04 -13.39 -5.44
CA ASN A 65 -4.04 -12.24 -4.53
C ASN A 65 -2.68 -12.08 -3.82
N TRP A 66 -2.11 -13.20 -3.36
CA TRP A 66 -0.77 -13.25 -2.78
C TRP A 66 0.30 -12.82 -3.79
N ARG A 67 0.26 -13.34 -5.02
CA ARG A 67 1.16 -12.94 -6.11
C ARG A 67 1.03 -11.45 -6.46
N TRP A 68 -0.18 -10.91 -6.46
CA TRP A 68 -0.42 -9.47 -6.69
C TRP A 68 0.23 -8.62 -5.59
N LEU A 69 0.05 -8.98 -4.31
CA LEU A 69 0.67 -8.26 -3.20
C LEU A 69 2.21 -8.37 -3.20
N LYS A 70 2.77 -9.56 -3.48
CA LYS A 70 4.22 -9.75 -3.66
C LYS A 70 4.76 -8.85 -4.79
N SER A 71 4.03 -8.77 -5.91
CA SER A 71 4.37 -7.90 -7.04
C SER A 71 4.31 -6.41 -6.66
N LEU A 72 3.30 -5.98 -5.91
CA LEU A 72 3.19 -4.60 -5.42
C LEU A 72 4.32 -4.25 -4.45
N ALA A 73 4.65 -5.14 -3.52
CA ALA A 73 5.73 -4.91 -2.55
C ALA A 73 7.10 -4.72 -3.22
N ILE A 74 7.40 -5.49 -4.26
CA ILE A 74 8.62 -5.33 -5.08
C ILE A 74 8.60 -3.97 -5.81
N ALA A 75 7.48 -3.61 -6.45
CA ALA A 75 7.34 -2.31 -7.13
C ALA A 75 7.42 -1.10 -6.16
N LEU A 76 6.95 -1.26 -4.93
CA LEU A 76 7.10 -0.27 -3.86
C LEU A 76 8.56 -0.11 -3.42
N ASN A 77 9.37 -1.18 -3.45
CA ASN A 77 10.80 -1.09 -3.21
C ASN A 77 11.54 -0.34 -4.32
N ASP A 78 11.22 -0.60 -5.59
CA ASP A 78 11.77 0.17 -6.71
C ASP A 78 11.45 1.66 -6.58
N GLU A 79 10.21 1.99 -6.21
CA GLU A 79 9.76 3.37 -5.98
C GLU A 79 10.43 4.00 -4.74
N TYR A 80 10.62 3.23 -3.66
CA TYR A 80 11.38 3.64 -2.47
C TYR A 80 12.82 4.02 -2.86
N LYS A 81 13.50 3.15 -3.60
CA LYS A 81 14.88 3.37 -4.03
C LYS A 81 15.01 4.59 -4.91
N TYR A 82 14.09 4.76 -5.84
CA TYR A 82 14.01 5.94 -6.70
C TYR A 82 13.80 7.24 -5.90
N ARG A 83 12.77 7.31 -5.04
CA ARG A 83 12.44 8.56 -4.33
C ARG A 83 13.48 8.96 -3.29
N TYR A 84 14.03 7.98 -2.58
CA TYR A 84 14.94 8.20 -1.45
C TYR A 84 16.42 8.03 -1.82
N LYS A 85 16.73 7.84 -3.11
CA LYS A 85 18.10 7.65 -3.66
C LYS A 85 18.85 6.55 -2.90
N LYS A 86 18.29 5.34 -2.90
CA LYS A 86 18.85 4.18 -2.20
C LYS A 86 19.32 3.12 -3.19
N GLU A 87 20.57 2.74 -3.08
CA GLU A 87 21.14 1.63 -3.85
C GLU A 87 20.70 0.25 -3.31
N VAL A 88 20.44 0.17 -2.00
CA VAL A 88 20.04 -1.05 -1.29
C VAL A 88 18.52 -1.16 -1.14
N ASP A 89 18.02 -2.40 -1.17
CA ASP A 89 16.61 -2.72 -0.96
C ASP A 89 16.17 -2.51 0.50
N HIS A 90 14.88 -2.32 0.70
CA HIS A 90 14.27 -2.37 2.03
C HIS A 90 14.40 -3.79 2.61
N LYS A 91 14.83 -3.92 3.89
CA LYS A 91 15.16 -5.23 4.51
C LYS A 91 14.09 -6.32 4.32
N SER A 92 12.81 -5.96 4.35
CA SER A 92 11.69 -6.90 4.18
C SER A 92 11.57 -7.48 2.76
N ILE A 93 12.25 -6.93 1.75
CA ILE A 93 12.30 -7.49 0.40
C ILE A 93 13.10 -8.79 0.35
N ASN A 94 14.18 -8.90 1.13
CA ASN A 94 14.92 -10.17 1.27
C ASN A 94 13.95 -11.27 1.75
N VAL A 95 13.20 -10.98 2.82
CA VAL A 95 12.16 -11.88 3.36
C VAL A 95 11.12 -12.22 2.29
N ILE A 96 10.60 -11.24 1.53
CA ILE A 96 9.62 -11.48 0.47
C ILE A 96 10.17 -12.35 -0.66
N ASN A 97 11.44 -12.16 -1.04
CA ASN A 97 12.10 -12.92 -2.10
C ASN A 97 12.35 -14.37 -1.68
N GLU A 98 12.68 -14.60 -0.41
CA GLU A 98 12.84 -15.92 0.21
C GLU A 98 11.52 -16.69 0.42
N LEU A 99 10.35 -16.06 0.26
CA LEU A 99 9.06 -16.77 0.36
C LEU A 99 8.77 -17.63 -0.87
N ASP A 100 8.72 -18.94 -0.64
CA ASP A 100 8.00 -19.91 -1.48
C ASP A 100 6.53 -19.53 -1.67
N GLU A 101 5.91 -19.99 -2.76
CA GLU A 101 4.48 -19.82 -2.96
C GLU A 101 3.68 -20.62 -1.90
N PRO A 102 2.70 -19.99 -1.23
CA PRO A 102 1.89 -20.64 -0.21
C PRO A 102 0.94 -21.68 -0.84
N LYS A 103 0.52 -22.67 -0.04
CA LYS A 103 -0.44 -23.71 -0.49
C LYS A 103 -1.87 -23.18 -0.48
N ILE A 104 -2.13 -22.17 -1.32
CA ILE A 104 -3.44 -21.54 -1.54
C ILE A 104 -3.99 -21.99 -2.90
N GLU A 105 -5.27 -22.31 -2.95
CA GLU A 105 -6.00 -22.55 -4.20
C GLU A 105 -6.05 -21.25 -5.05
N ASP A 106 -5.67 -21.32 -6.33
CA ASP A 106 -5.72 -20.14 -7.20
C ASP A 106 -7.14 -19.92 -7.75
N LYS A 107 -7.81 -18.86 -7.30
CA LYS A 107 -9.17 -18.47 -7.68
C LYS A 107 -9.19 -17.27 -8.63
N GLY A 108 -8.03 -16.93 -9.20
CA GLY A 108 -7.83 -15.66 -9.88
C GLY A 108 -7.78 -14.48 -8.90
N LEU A 109 -7.61 -13.27 -9.43
CA LEU A 109 -7.59 -12.04 -8.62
C LEU A 109 -9.00 -11.72 -8.13
N LEU A 110 -9.23 -11.82 -6.82
CA LEU A 110 -10.54 -11.60 -6.20
C LEU A 110 -10.73 -10.10 -5.84
N PRO A 111 -11.98 -9.61 -5.72
CA PRO A 111 -12.26 -8.23 -5.32
C PRO A 111 -11.49 -7.81 -4.06
N PHE A 112 -10.77 -6.69 -4.14
CA PHE A 112 -9.87 -6.23 -3.09
C PHE A 112 -10.61 -5.92 -1.78
N ALA A 113 -10.06 -6.37 -0.66
CA ALA A 113 -10.60 -6.01 0.66
C ALA A 113 -10.48 -4.49 0.91
N LEU A 114 -11.56 -3.89 1.41
CA LEU A 114 -11.62 -2.49 1.84
C LEU A 114 -11.49 -2.42 3.37
N ALA A 115 -10.29 -2.09 3.87
CA ALA A 115 -10.05 -1.92 5.31
C ALA A 115 -10.02 -0.44 5.72
N MET A 116 -11.14 0.24 5.45
CA MET A 116 -11.33 1.69 5.61
C MET A 116 -12.70 2.01 6.23
N PRO A 117 -12.88 3.21 6.82
CA PRO A 117 -14.18 3.69 7.28
C PRO A 117 -15.24 3.70 6.18
N ASP A 118 -16.51 3.51 6.58
CA ASP A 118 -17.62 3.31 5.66
C ASP A 118 -17.87 4.51 4.73
N GLU A 119 -17.59 5.73 5.19
CA GLU A 119 -17.66 6.98 4.41
C GLU A 119 -16.74 7.02 3.16
N PHE A 120 -15.70 6.19 3.11
CA PHE A 120 -14.78 6.09 1.97
C PHE A 120 -15.02 4.88 1.08
N ARG A 121 -15.94 3.97 1.45
CA ARG A 121 -16.20 2.76 0.65
C ARG A 121 -16.84 3.11 -0.68
N ASP A 122 -16.50 2.34 -1.69
CA ASP A 122 -17.01 2.44 -3.05
C ASP A 122 -17.02 1.05 -3.68
N PRO A 123 -17.97 0.71 -4.57
CA PRO A 123 -17.93 -0.53 -5.35
C PRO A 123 -16.65 -0.68 -6.19
N ASP A 124 -16.03 0.42 -6.64
CA ASP A 124 -14.69 0.39 -7.22
C ASP A 124 -13.63 0.51 -6.09
N PRO A 125 -12.84 -0.54 -5.83
CA PRO A 125 -11.80 -0.49 -4.79
C PRO A 125 -10.73 0.57 -5.07
N VAL A 126 -10.46 0.90 -6.34
CA VAL A 126 -9.49 1.95 -6.70
C VAL A 126 -10.03 3.31 -6.29
N LEU A 127 -11.28 3.61 -6.61
CA LEU A 127 -11.93 4.85 -6.18
C LEU A 127 -12.05 4.94 -4.66
N ALA A 128 -12.43 3.85 -3.98
CA ALA A 128 -12.49 3.77 -2.51
C ALA A 128 -11.14 4.13 -1.87
N TYR A 129 -10.06 3.48 -2.30
CA TYR A 129 -8.72 3.73 -1.76
C TYR A 129 -8.21 5.14 -2.08
N ARG A 130 -8.51 5.69 -3.26
CA ARG A 130 -8.18 7.08 -3.63
C ARG A 130 -8.93 8.11 -2.77
N LYS A 131 -10.23 7.91 -2.54
CA LYS A 131 -11.06 8.72 -1.62
C LYS A 131 -10.49 8.68 -0.20
N TYR A 132 -10.19 7.48 0.32
CA TYR A 132 -9.58 7.33 1.65
C TYR A 132 -8.21 8.01 1.75
N TYR A 133 -7.39 7.95 0.70
CA TYR A 133 -6.11 8.65 0.62
C TYR A 133 -6.28 10.18 0.70
N ALA A 134 -7.16 10.74 -0.13
CA ALA A 134 -7.41 12.18 -0.21
C ALA A 134 -8.12 12.73 1.04
N GLY A 135 -9.07 11.99 1.63
CA GLY A 135 -9.82 12.43 2.79
C GLY A 135 -9.10 12.22 4.13
N ALA A 136 -8.50 11.04 4.34
CA ALA A 136 -7.96 10.68 5.65
C ALA A 136 -6.43 10.73 5.76
N LYS A 137 -5.67 10.67 4.64
CA LYS A 137 -4.20 10.59 4.66
C LYS A 137 -3.50 11.90 4.22
N TYR A 138 -4.26 12.92 3.83
CA TYR A 138 -3.72 14.20 3.33
C TYR A 138 -2.75 14.91 4.28
N ARG A 139 -2.91 14.75 5.60
CA ARG A 139 -2.09 15.41 6.65
C ARG A 139 -0.60 15.04 6.62
N PHE A 140 -0.21 14.02 5.84
CA PHE A 140 1.17 13.59 5.63
C PHE A 140 1.47 13.11 4.21
N ALA A 141 0.48 13.08 3.31
CA ALA A 141 0.65 12.61 1.95
C ALA A 141 1.50 13.60 1.14
N THR A 142 2.69 13.15 0.73
CA THR A 142 3.64 13.88 -0.12
C THR A 142 4.18 12.93 -1.20
N TRP A 143 4.63 13.48 -2.32
CA TRP A 143 5.21 12.73 -3.45
C TRP A 143 6.53 13.37 -3.86
N ARG A 144 7.61 13.08 -3.13
CA ARG A 144 8.97 13.56 -3.48
C ARG A 144 9.47 12.87 -4.74
N SER A 145 10.21 13.61 -5.56
CA SER A 145 10.78 13.12 -6.83
C SER A 145 9.74 12.60 -7.83
N ARG A 146 8.45 12.94 -7.65
CA ARG A 146 7.33 12.55 -8.51
C ARG A 146 6.35 13.71 -8.63
N ASP A 147 5.58 13.72 -9.70
CA ASP A 147 4.41 14.59 -9.80
C ASP A 147 3.32 14.11 -8.84
N ILE A 148 2.52 15.05 -8.33
CA ILE A 148 1.35 14.73 -7.49
C ILE A 148 0.30 14.08 -8.41
N PRO A 149 -0.28 12.92 -8.06
CA PRO A 149 -1.24 12.26 -8.92
C PRO A 149 -2.46 13.15 -9.19
N GLN A 150 -2.86 13.30 -10.46
CA GLN A 150 -3.96 14.19 -10.85
C GLN A 150 -5.26 13.88 -10.09
N TRP A 151 -5.60 12.59 -9.96
CA TRP A 151 -6.76 12.14 -9.19
C TRP A 151 -6.74 12.60 -7.72
N TYR A 152 -5.55 12.80 -7.12
CA TYR A 152 -5.41 13.28 -5.76
C TYR A 152 -5.63 14.80 -5.67
N ILE A 153 -5.16 15.55 -6.67
CA ILE A 153 -5.42 16.99 -6.78
C ILE A 153 -6.94 17.24 -6.91
N ASP A 154 -7.59 16.48 -7.79
CA ASP A 154 -9.02 16.62 -8.08
C ASP A 154 -9.87 16.26 -6.85
N LEU A 155 -9.66 15.08 -6.24
CA LEU A 155 -10.37 14.68 -5.02
C LEU A 155 -10.11 15.63 -3.85
N ARG A 156 -8.88 16.14 -3.66
CA ARG A 156 -8.62 17.14 -2.61
C ARG A 156 -9.40 18.42 -2.85
N LYS A 157 -9.50 18.88 -4.10
CA LYS A 157 -10.28 20.09 -4.47
C LYS A 157 -11.78 19.88 -4.23
N GLU A 158 -12.32 18.71 -4.60
CA GLU A 158 -13.72 18.34 -4.32
C GLU A 158 -14.02 18.32 -2.81
N MET A 159 -13.07 17.83 -2.00
CA MET A 159 -13.12 17.81 -0.54
C MET A 159 -12.73 19.17 0.10
N GLY A 160 -12.88 20.30 -0.62
CA GLY A 160 -12.63 21.66 -0.11
C GLY A 160 -11.16 21.99 0.21
N GLY A 161 -10.23 21.16 -0.23
CA GLY A 161 -8.79 21.27 0.01
C GLY A 161 -7.99 21.92 -1.10
N ASN A 162 -6.68 22.01 -0.89
CA ASN A 162 -5.72 22.44 -1.90
C ASN A 162 -4.43 21.59 -1.79
N ALA A 163 -4.37 20.52 -2.59
CA ALA A 163 -3.26 19.57 -2.57
C ALA A 163 -1.88 20.23 -2.72
N LEU A 164 -1.75 21.24 -3.59
CA LEU A 164 -0.48 21.94 -3.83
C LEU A 164 -0.02 22.72 -2.59
N LYS A 165 -0.90 23.53 -1.99
CA LYS A 165 -0.60 24.30 -0.77
C LYS A 165 -0.33 23.38 0.43
N GLU A 166 -1.10 22.31 0.56
CA GLU A 166 -0.92 21.30 1.61
C GLU A 166 0.43 20.60 1.48
N ILE A 167 0.78 20.10 0.30
CA ILE A 167 2.04 19.39 0.06
C ILE A 167 3.24 20.33 0.19
N HIS A 168 3.15 21.56 -0.30
CA HIS A 168 4.19 22.58 -0.09
C HIS A 168 4.42 22.82 1.42
N SER A 169 3.36 23.02 2.19
CA SER A 169 3.43 23.18 3.66
C SER A 169 4.02 21.95 4.37
N LEU A 170 3.76 20.73 3.87
CA LEU A 170 4.32 19.50 4.42
C LEU A 170 5.79 19.25 4.06
N LEU A 171 6.28 19.84 2.97
CA LEU A 171 7.67 19.74 2.52
C LEU A 171 8.55 20.92 2.97
N ASP A 172 7.93 21.96 3.55
CA ASP A 172 8.61 23.11 4.14
C ASP A 172 9.63 22.67 5.23
N PRO A 173 10.91 23.10 5.13
CA PRO A 173 11.97 22.67 6.06
C PRO A 173 11.71 23.00 7.53
N ASP A 174 11.09 24.15 7.83
CA ASP A 174 10.82 24.58 9.21
C ASP A 174 9.64 23.81 9.79
N ASN A 175 8.60 23.54 9.00
CA ASN A 175 7.52 22.63 9.41
C ASN A 175 8.02 21.21 9.65
N ILE A 176 8.94 20.70 8.83
CA ILE A 176 9.59 19.38 9.04
C ILE A 176 10.40 19.39 10.35
N LYS A 177 11.21 20.43 10.59
CA LYS A 177 12.01 20.59 11.81
C LYS A 177 11.14 20.64 13.05
N LYS A 178 10.05 21.42 13.01
CA LYS A 178 9.05 21.53 14.08
C LYS A 178 8.38 20.19 14.38
N LYS A 179 7.82 19.51 13.37
CA LYS A 179 7.20 18.17 13.54
C LYS A 179 8.17 17.14 14.11
N ARG A 180 9.46 17.21 13.74
CA ARG A 180 10.50 16.32 14.30
C ARG A 180 10.75 16.60 15.78
N GLN A 181 10.80 17.87 16.19
CA GLN A 181 10.95 18.26 17.60
C GLN A 181 9.73 17.82 18.44
N GLU A 182 8.51 18.04 17.92
CA GLU A 182 7.26 17.61 18.56
C GLU A 182 7.21 16.08 18.76
N SER A 183 7.61 15.31 17.74
CA SER A 183 7.68 13.84 17.81
C SER A 183 8.69 13.35 18.86
N ILE A 184 9.89 13.94 18.90
CA ILE A 184 10.91 13.63 19.92
C ILE A 184 10.40 13.96 21.33
N ALA A 185 9.73 15.10 21.51
CA ALA A 185 9.15 15.48 22.79
C ALA A 185 8.04 14.53 23.25
N LYS A 186 7.16 14.09 22.34
CA LYS A 186 6.12 13.08 22.62
C LYS A 186 6.74 11.74 23.02
N GLY A 187 7.79 11.30 22.31
CA GLY A 187 8.54 10.09 22.64
C GLY A 187 9.18 10.12 24.03
N LYS A 188 9.78 11.26 24.42
CA LYS A 188 10.33 11.46 25.78
C LYS A 188 9.27 11.33 26.86
N LYS A 189 8.14 12.06 26.73
CA LYS A 189 7.02 11.97 27.69
C LYS A 189 6.51 10.55 27.86
N LYS A 190 6.30 9.82 26.76
CA LYS A 190 5.83 8.43 26.80
C LYS A 190 6.85 7.47 27.43
N ALA A 191 8.14 7.75 27.33
CA ALA A 191 9.19 7.01 28.01
C ALA A 191 9.25 7.32 29.53
N GLU A 192 8.99 8.56 29.92
CA GLU A 192 8.89 9.00 31.33
C GLU A 192 7.64 8.43 32.03
N GLU A 193 6.49 8.44 31.34
CA GLU A 193 5.24 7.79 31.78
C GLU A 193 5.44 6.28 31.98
N LYS A 194 6.14 5.59 31.06
CA LYS A 194 6.49 4.16 31.19
C LYS A 194 7.47 3.85 32.35
N LYS A 195 8.26 4.83 32.81
CA LYS A 195 9.21 4.69 33.92
C LYS A 195 8.60 5.00 35.29
N SER A 196 7.41 5.60 35.33
CA SER A 196 6.71 5.89 36.58
C SER A 196 6.15 4.59 37.19
N PRO A 197 6.42 4.30 38.48
CA PRO A 197 5.98 3.04 39.09
C PRO A 197 4.46 2.98 39.17
N LYS A 198 3.85 1.91 38.61
CA LYS A 198 2.44 1.62 38.82
C LYS A 198 2.17 1.45 40.32
N PRO A 199 1.09 2.04 40.88
CA PRO A 199 0.79 1.92 42.30
C PRO A 199 0.59 0.46 42.69
N ILE A 200 1.37 0.01 43.68
CA ILE A 200 1.32 -1.36 44.19
C ILE A 200 -0.02 -1.57 44.92
N GLN A 201 -0.99 -2.20 44.24
CA GLN A 201 -2.12 -2.81 44.93
C GLN A 201 -1.60 -3.96 45.79
N LYS A 202 -1.53 -3.75 47.10
CA LYS A 202 -1.11 -4.77 48.07
C LYS A 202 -2.08 -5.95 48.09
N LYS A 203 -1.84 -6.96 47.26
CA LYS A 203 -2.43 -8.30 47.43
C LYS A 203 -1.71 -9.00 48.58
N THR A 204 -2.35 -9.06 49.74
CA THR A 204 -1.89 -9.85 50.89
C THR A 204 -1.89 -11.34 50.54
N GLN A 205 -0.72 -11.96 50.45
CA GLN A 205 -0.60 -13.42 50.27
C GLN A 205 0.02 -14.06 51.53
N LYS A 206 -0.62 -15.12 52.02
CA LYS A 206 -0.07 -15.97 53.10
C LYS A 206 1.08 -16.82 52.54
N LYS A 207 2.18 -16.91 53.29
CA LYS A 207 3.36 -17.73 52.96
C LYS A 207 3.07 -19.24 53.02
N LYS A 208 3.75 -20.03 52.17
CA LYS A 208 4.45 -21.31 52.48
C LYS A 208 5.50 -21.60 51.38
N PRO A 209 6.51 -22.49 51.57
CA PRO A 209 7.88 -22.17 51.13
C PRO A 209 8.53 -23.06 50.05
N ILE A 210 9.46 -22.42 49.31
CA ILE A 210 10.81 -22.83 48.85
C ILE A 210 11.08 -24.33 48.53
N ILE A 211 11.42 -24.61 47.26
CA ILE A 211 12.53 -25.49 46.82
C ILE A 211 13.29 -24.77 45.66
N SER A 212 14.54 -25.17 45.40
CA SER A 212 15.64 -24.43 44.75
C SER A 212 15.67 -24.34 43.21
N SER A 213 16.41 -23.32 42.74
CA SER A 213 16.98 -23.06 41.39
C SER A 213 17.94 -24.19 40.90
N PRO A 214 18.60 -24.11 39.71
CA PRO A 214 18.57 -23.07 38.64
C PRO A 214 18.34 -23.69 37.23
N GLU A 215 18.69 -23.14 36.04
CA GLU A 215 19.30 -21.87 35.55
C GLU A 215 18.80 -21.62 34.09
N ALA A 216 19.01 -20.41 33.53
CA ALA A 216 19.48 -20.12 32.14
C ALA A 216 18.96 -18.76 31.61
N SER A 217 19.89 -17.89 31.25
CA SER A 217 19.66 -16.59 30.61
C SER A 217 19.48 -16.71 29.09
N GLU A 218 18.63 -15.86 28.49
CA GLU A 218 19.09 -14.98 27.39
C GLU A 218 18.13 -13.81 27.13
N SER A 219 18.71 -12.66 26.83
CA SER A 219 18.03 -11.38 26.62
C SER A 219 17.54 -11.23 25.17
N SER A 220 16.27 -10.85 24.99
CA SER A 220 15.76 -10.38 23.69
C SER A 220 15.31 -8.92 23.78
N GLU A 221 15.97 -8.05 23.02
CA GLU A 221 15.57 -6.66 22.85
C GLU A 221 14.33 -6.59 21.94
N ASN A 222 13.19 -6.19 22.50
CA ASN A 222 11.96 -5.98 21.73
C ASN A 222 11.92 -4.54 21.20
N GLU A 223 12.11 -4.38 19.89
CA GLU A 223 11.88 -3.10 19.19
C GLU A 223 10.36 -2.82 19.12
N SER A 224 9.86 -2.02 20.06
CA SER A 224 8.44 -1.70 20.17
C SER A 224 8.01 -0.63 19.16
N LEU A 225 7.44 -1.04 18.03
CA LEU A 225 6.67 -0.14 17.16
C LEU A 225 5.28 0.11 17.76
N GLU A 226 4.82 1.35 17.70
CA GLU A 226 3.59 1.78 18.36
C GLU A 226 2.35 1.35 17.56
N GLU A 227 1.42 0.66 18.22
CA GLU A 227 0.10 0.36 17.66
C GLU A 227 -0.79 1.61 17.71
N ASP A 228 -1.08 2.20 16.55
CA ASP A 228 -2.24 3.08 16.39
C ASP A 228 -3.51 2.20 16.48
N SER A 229 -4.12 2.21 17.66
CA SER A 229 -5.30 1.40 18.00
C SER A 229 -6.60 2.16 17.72
N ASP A 230 -7.06 2.12 16.47
CA ASP A 230 -8.44 2.51 16.14
C ASP A 230 -9.41 1.39 16.58
N GLU A 231 -10.11 1.63 17.68
CA GLU A 231 -11.01 0.70 18.36
C GLU A 231 -12.30 0.44 17.56
N TYR A 232 -12.33 -0.64 16.76
CA TYR A 232 -13.55 -1.09 16.09
C TYR A 232 -14.52 -1.75 17.08
N LYS A 233 -15.59 -1.03 17.44
CA LYS A 233 -16.75 -1.63 18.11
C LYS A 233 -17.52 -2.54 17.14
N VAL A 234 -17.68 -3.80 17.53
CA VAL A 234 -18.59 -4.73 16.87
C VAL A 234 -20.02 -4.37 17.26
N ILE A 235 -20.89 -4.14 16.28
CA ILE A 235 -22.33 -4.04 16.47
C ILE A 235 -22.97 -5.24 15.75
N GLU A 236 -23.86 -5.94 16.45
CA GLU A 236 -24.49 -7.17 15.96
C GLU A 236 -25.52 -6.93 14.85
N LYS A 237 -25.76 -7.98 14.06
CA LYS A 237 -26.63 -7.98 12.88
C LYS A 237 -28.10 -8.15 13.27
N THR A 238 -28.96 -7.16 12.95
CA THR A 238 -30.41 -7.41 12.84
C THR A 238 -31.06 -6.52 11.77
N GLN A 239 -31.27 -7.09 10.56
CA GLN A 239 -32.26 -6.71 9.51
C GLN A 239 -32.21 -5.23 8.98
N VAL A 240 -32.47 -4.89 7.71
CA VAL A 240 -33.65 -5.19 6.87
C VAL A 240 -33.31 -5.27 5.37
N LYS A 241 -34.12 -6.07 4.69
CA LYS A 241 -34.27 -6.41 3.27
C LYS A 241 -33.96 -5.37 2.17
N LYS A 242 -33.23 -5.88 1.16
CA LYS A 242 -33.63 -6.01 -0.26
C LYS A 242 -33.90 -4.74 -1.11
N LEU A 243 -32.92 -4.42 -1.97
CA LEU A 243 -33.15 -3.88 -3.32
C LEU A 243 -32.22 -4.60 -4.31
N GLU A 244 -32.79 -5.52 -5.10
CA GLU A 244 -32.08 -6.21 -6.18
C GLU A 244 -32.01 -5.31 -7.42
N LYS A 245 -30.80 -5.01 -7.88
CA LYS A 245 -30.51 -4.67 -9.28
C LYS A 245 -29.25 -5.42 -9.67
N GLU A 246 -29.31 -6.23 -10.71
CA GLU A 246 -28.20 -7.10 -11.10
C GLU A 246 -26.96 -6.31 -11.51
N PRO A 247 -25.76 -6.65 -11.00
CA PRO A 247 -24.51 -6.12 -11.54
C PRO A 247 -24.21 -6.79 -12.88
N LYS A 248 -23.83 -5.98 -13.87
CA LYS A 248 -23.40 -6.46 -15.20
C LYS A 248 -22.25 -7.46 -15.07
N SER A 249 -22.31 -8.50 -15.89
CA SER A 249 -21.40 -9.65 -15.91
C SER A 249 -19.92 -9.30 -15.69
N THR A 250 -19.31 -9.97 -14.72
CA THR A 250 -17.89 -9.87 -14.31
C THR A 250 -16.88 -10.05 -15.45
N LYS A 251 -17.32 -10.56 -16.61
CA LYS A 251 -16.49 -10.73 -17.82
C LYS A 251 -15.99 -9.41 -18.41
N GLU A 252 -16.70 -8.29 -18.23
CA GLU A 252 -16.24 -6.99 -18.77
C GLU A 252 -15.07 -6.38 -17.97
N ILE A 253 -14.94 -6.70 -16.68
CA ILE A 253 -13.87 -6.18 -15.81
C ILE A 253 -12.51 -6.85 -16.09
N ILE A 254 -12.49 -8.04 -16.71
CA ILE A 254 -11.30 -8.90 -16.81
C ILE A 254 -10.49 -8.67 -18.11
N MET A 255 -10.96 -7.83 -19.05
CA MET A 255 -10.18 -7.50 -20.26
C MET A 255 -9.38 -6.19 -20.13
N LYS A 256 -8.09 -6.32 -19.76
CA LYS A 256 -6.89 -5.63 -20.33
C LYS A 256 -5.69 -5.57 -19.36
N VAL A 257 -5.19 -6.72 -18.90
CA VAL A 257 -3.83 -6.79 -18.35
C VAL A 257 -2.83 -6.91 -19.51
N GLN A 258 -2.44 -5.77 -20.10
CA GLN A 258 -1.40 -5.75 -21.13
C GLN A 258 -0.01 -5.86 -20.50
N THR A 259 0.80 -6.83 -20.96
CA THR A 259 2.20 -6.97 -20.53
C THR A 259 3.09 -5.90 -21.16
N ARG A 260 4.23 -5.54 -20.52
CA ARG A 260 5.19 -4.55 -21.05
C ARG A 260 5.62 -4.84 -22.50
N LYS A 261 5.76 -6.11 -22.89
CA LYS A 261 6.10 -6.51 -24.27
C LYS A 261 5.00 -6.14 -25.27
N MET A 262 3.72 -6.30 -24.91
CA MET A 262 2.59 -5.95 -25.79
C MET A 262 2.48 -4.44 -25.98
N VAL A 263 2.55 -3.66 -24.90
CA VAL A 263 2.50 -2.18 -24.97
C VAL A 263 3.66 -1.62 -25.80
N LEU A 264 4.85 -2.21 -25.68
CA LEU A 264 6.01 -1.80 -26.48
C LEU A 264 5.84 -2.14 -27.97
N ALA A 265 5.35 -3.36 -28.28
CA ALA A 265 5.07 -3.78 -29.65
C ALA A 265 3.98 -2.92 -30.33
N GLU A 266 2.94 -2.55 -29.59
CA GLU A 266 1.85 -1.69 -30.08
C GLU A 266 2.34 -0.26 -30.36
N LYS A 267 3.18 0.31 -29.49
CA LYS A 267 3.85 1.60 -29.74
C LYS A 267 4.78 1.56 -30.96
N LEU A 268 5.56 0.50 -31.12
CA LEU A 268 6.44 0.31 -32.29
C LEU A 268 5.63 0.22 -33.60
N LYS A 269 4.55 -0.57 -33.61
CA LYS A 269 3.66 -0.74 -34.77
C LYS A 269 2.98 0.57 -35.16
N ASN A 270 2.53 1.37 -34.19
CA ASN A 270 1.93 2.68 -34.45
C ASN A 270 2.96 3.70 -34.99
N GLY A 271 4.20 3.69 -34.48
CA GLY A 271 5.29 4.51 -35.01
C GLY A 271 5.67 4.16 -36.46
N GLN A 272 5.68 2.87 -36.79
CA GLN A 272 5.91 2.40 -38.17
C GLN A 272 4.77 2.82 -39.12
N MET A 273 3.51 2.71 -38.68
CA MET A 273 2.34 3.15 -39.44
C MET A 273 2.37 4.65 -39.77
N GLU A 274 2.69 5.52 -38.81
CA GLU A 274 2.80 6.96 -39.07
C GLU A 274 4.02 7.31 -39.95
N THR A 275 5.11 6.56 -39.85
CA THR A 275 6.26 6.71 -40.76
C THR A 275 5.89 6.34 -42.20
N GLN A 276 5.08 5.29 -42.40
CA GLN A 276 4.57 4.92 -43.72
C GLN A 276 3.57 5.95 -44.27
N LYS A 277 2.64 6.46 -43.46
CA LYS A 277 1.71 7.52 -43.86
C LYS A 277 2.43 8.78 -44.32
N ARG A 278 3.47 9.24 -43.60
CA ARG A 278 4.27 10.42 -44.00
C ARG A 278 4.91 10.24 -45.37
N LYS A 279 5.55 9.10 -45.65
CA LYS A 279 6.11 8.78 -46.97
C LYS A 279 5.05 8.75 -48.08
N LEU A 280 3.85 8.25 -47.78
CA LEU A 280 2.74 8.21 -48.74
C LEU A 280 2.14 9.59 -49.03
N ILE A 281 2.26 10.55 -48.10
CA ILE A 281 1.86 11.95 -48.28
C ILE A 281 2.92 12.70 -49.11
N GLU A 282 4.21 12.52 -48.82
CA GLU A 282 5.31 13.11 -49.61
C GLU A 282 5.28 12.67 -51.08
N GLN A 283 4.95 11.40 -51.36
CA GLN A 283 4.79 10.89 -52.73
C GLN A 283 3.56 11.44 -53.48
N LYS A 284 2.62 12.11 -52.81
CA LYS A 284 1.39 12.63 -53.41
C LYS A 284 1.41 14.13 -53.68
N VAL A 285 2.49 14.85 -53.38
CA VAL A 285 2.61 16.28 -53.72
C VAL A 285 3.09 16.42 -55.17
N PRO A 286 2.27 16.93 -56.11
CA PRO A 286 2.71 17.12 -57.48
C PRO A 286 3.67 18.32 -57.55
N SER A 287 4.84 18.13 -58.14
CA SER A 287 5.78 19.22 -58.40
C SER A 287 5.14 20.23 -59.35
N LYS A 288 4.69 21.38 -58.81
CA LYS A 288 4.25 22.54 -59.61
C LYS A 288 5.47 23.16 -60.30
N ARG A 289 5.83 22.60 -61.45
CA ARG A 289 6.84 23.13 -62.34
C ARG A 289 6.32 24.45 -62.94
N VAL A 290 6.75 25.56 -62.36
CA VAL A 290 6.48 26.91 -62.91
C VAL A 290 7.12 26.98 -64.30
N LYS A 291 6.31 27.23 -65.32
CA LYS A 291 6.79 27.61 -66.65
C LYS A 291 6.83 29.13 -66.71
N ASN A 292 8.02 29.68 -66.87
CA ASN A 292 8.18 31.08 -67.27
C ASN A 292 7.87 31.20 -68.77
N ASN A 293 7.13 32.25 -69.13
CA ASN A 293 7.09 32.91 -70.43
C ASN A 293 7.17 34.41 -70.15
#